data_AF-A0A7X7A4T8-F1
#
_entry.id   AF-A0A7X7A4T8-F1
#
_cell.length_a   1.000
_cell.length_b   1.000
_cell.length_c   1.000
_cell.angle_alpha   90.00
_cell.angle_beta   90.00
_cell.angle_gamma   90.00
#
_symmetry.space_group_name_H-M   'P 1'
#
loop_
_entity.id
_entity.type
_entity.pdbx_description
1 polymer ?
#
loop_
_entity_poly.entity_id
_entity_poly.type
_entity_poly.pdbx_seq_one_letter_code
_entity_poly.pdbx_strand_id
1 'polypeptide(L)'
;MAYYREELRRHHVLSTAEAHAMPAGAVINVAGLAIRPHRPPTRSGRTVVFFSLEDEHGMLDITTFEDVYQRYGKVIYRRDAPAPSERIIRDNTARGQSPGALLSRKR
;
A
#
# COMPACT_ATOMS: atom_id res chain seq x y z
N MET A 1 -13.88 -6.23 -0.68
CA MET A 1 -12.97 -7.24 -0.08
C MET A 1 -13.63 -8.05 1.05
N ALA A 2 -14.81 -7.63 1.54
CA ALA A 2 -15.61 -8.32 2.57
C ALA A 2 -15.74 -9.85 2.42
N TYR A 3 -15.99 -10.36 1.21
CA TYR A 3 -16.12 -11.80 0.96
C TYR A 3 -14.87 -12.60 1.40
N TYR A 4 -13.67 -12.04 1.26
CA TYR A 4 -12.40 -12.69 1.63
C TYR A 4 -11.96 -12.35 3.06
N ARG A 5 -12.75 -11.60 3.84
CA ARG A 5 -12.30 -11.03 5.12
C ARG A 5 -11.89 -12.09 6.13
N GLU A 6 -12.63 -13.19 6.23
CA GLU A 6 -12.26 -14.28 7.14
C GLU A 6 -10.94 -14.94 6.74
N GLU A 7 -10.72 -15.18 5.45
CA GLU A 7 -9.49 -15.76 4.94
C GLU A 7 -8.29 -14.82 5.15
N LEU A 8 -8.45 -13.54 4.86
CA LEU A 8 -7.42 -12.53 5.11
C LEU A 8 -7.03 -12.44 6.57
N ARG A 9 -8.01 -12.50 7.49
CA ARG A 9 -7.73 -12.54 8.93
C ARG A 9 -6.94 -13.79 9.33
N ARG A 10 -7.24 -14.96 8.73
CA ARG A 10 -6.44 -16.19 8.95
C ARG A 10 -4.99 -16.04 8.50
N HIS A 11 -4.72 -15.17 7.53
CA HIS A 11 -3.37 -14.84 7.06
C HIS A 11 -2.76 -13.60 7.73
N HIS A 12 -3.35 -13.10 8.82
CA HIS A 12 -2.90 -11.90 9.54
C HIS A 12 -2.83 -10.65 8.65
N VAL A 13 -3.76 -10.53 7.70
CA VAL A 13 -3.93 -9.35 6.86
C VAL A 13 -4.99 -8.44 7.48
N LEU A 14 -4.57 -7.23 7.84
CA LEU A 14 -5.42 -6.20 8.43
C LEU A 14 -6.32 -5.55 7.37
N SER A 15 -7.50 -5.13 7.80
CA SER A 15 -8.31 -4.14 7.09
C SER A 15 -7.65 -2.76 7.10
N THR A 16 -8.09 -1.88 6.21
CA THR A 16 -7.66 -0.47 6.23
C THR A 16 -8.02 0.20 7.57
N ALA A 17 -9.18 -0.09 8.15
CA ALA A 17 -9.58 0.42 9.46
C ALA A 17 -8.67 -0.06 10.61
N GLU A 18 -8.30 -1.36 10.63
CA GLU A 18 -7.36 -1.90 11.61
C GLU A 18 -5.95 -1.32 11.40
N ALA A 19 -5.52 -1.15 10.16
CA ALA A 19 -4.21 -0.57 9.83
C ALA A 19 -4.07 0.87 10.35
N HIS A 20 -5.12 1.70 10.20
CA HIS A 20 -5.14 3.07 10.74
C HIS A 20 -5.07 3.12 12.26
N ALA A 21 -5.48 2.05 12.95
CA ALA A 21 -5.40 1.94 14.41
C ALA A 21 -4.01 1.46 14.90
N MET A 22 -3.10 1.06 14.01
CA MET A 22 -1.78 0.57 14.40
C MET A 22 -0.83 1.71 14.76
N PRO A 23 0.09 1.50 15.73
CA PRO A 23 1.13 2.47 16.02
C PRO A 23 2.01 2.74 14.79
N ALA A 24 2.46 3.98 14.66
CA ALA A 24 3.40 4.36 13.60
C ALA A 24 4.67 3.48 13.65
N GLY A 25 5.12 3.00 12.49
CA GLY A 25 6.27 2.11 12.37
C GLY A 25 5.99 0.63 12.65
N ALA A 26 4.74 0.26 12.93
CA ALA A 26 4.35 -1.14 13.01
C ALA A 26 4.53 -1.83 11.64
N VAL A 27 5.04 -3.06 11.67
CA VAL A 27 5.10 -3.91 10.46
C VAL A 27 3.79 -4.67 10.35
N ILE A 28 3.02 -4.35 9.32
CA ILE A 28 1.68 -4.90 9.10
C ILE A 28 1.58 -5.55 7.73
N ASN A 29 0.63 -6.47 7.58
CA ASN A 29 0.19 -6.96 6.27
C ASN A 29 -1.18 -6.35 5.98
N VAL A 30 -1.32 -5.76 4.79
CA VAL A 30 -2.59 -5.24 4.28
C VAL A 30 -2.80 -5.74 2.86
N ALA A 31 -4.05 -5.82 2.43
CA ALA A 31 -4.41 -6.18 1.07
C ALA A 31 -5.64 -5.39 0.61
N GLY A 32 -5.67 -5.07 -0.67
CA GLY A 32 -6.77 -4.31 -1.28
C GLY A 32 -6.58 -4.14 -2.78
N LEU A 33 -7.54 -3.47 -3.41
CA LEU A 33 -7.41 -3.06 -4.80
C LEU A 33 -6.44 -1.89 -4.90
N ALA A 34 -5.43 -2.00 -5.76
CA ALA A 34 -4.47 -0.91 -5.98
C ALA A 34 -5.08 0.14 -6.90
N ILE A 35 -5.23 1.35 -6.38
CA ILE A 35 -5.86 2.47 -7.06
C ILE A 35 -4.79 3.47 -7.49
N ARG A 36 -4.83 3.83 -8.79
CA ARG A 36 -3.99 4.85 -9.43
C ARG A 36 -2.48 4.73 -9.14
N PRO A 37 -1.85 3.56 -9.35
CA PRO A 37 -0.41 3.45 -9.18
C PRO A 37 0.34 4.31 -10.19
N HIS A 38 1.24 5.16 -9.69
CA HIS A 38 2.05 6.04 -10.52
C HIS A 38 3.50 6.12 -10.03
N ARG A 39 4.40 6.43 -10.98
CA ARG A 39 5.85 6.49 -10.82
C ARG A 39 6.33 7.89 -11.19
N PRO A 40 6.34 8.85 -10.26
CA PRO A 40 6.89 10.17 -10.56
C PRO A 40 8.41 10.06 -10.81
N PRO A 41 8.98 10.89 -11.70
CA PRO A 41 10.43 10.97 -11.85
C PRO A 41 11.06 11.52 -10.57
N THR A 42 12.16 10.92 -10.13
CA THR A 42 12.93 11.36 -8.95
C THR A 42 14.27 11.93 -9.37
N ARG A 43 14.81 12.90 -8.60
CA ARG A 43 16.13 13.50 -8.88
C ARG A 43 17.26 12.47 -8.86
N SER A 44 17.14 11.44 -8.02
CA SER A 44 18.15 10.38 -7.89
C SER A 44 18.05 9.31 -8.99
N GLY A 45 16.99 9.32 -9.80
CA GLY A 45 16.66 8.25 -10.74
C GLY A 45 16.10 6.98 -10.09
N ARG A 46 16.08 6.90 -8.75
CA ARG A 46 15.54 5.74 -8.02
C ARG A 46 14.04 5.69 -8.12
N THR A 47 13.48 4.52 -8.38
CA THR A 47 12.02 4.37 -8.53
C THR A 47 11.30 4.50 -7.18
N VAL A 48 10.25 5.31 -7.15
CA VAL A 48 9.26 5.34 -6.06
C VAL A 48 7.88 5.19 -6.69
N VAL A 49 7.02 4.38 -6.09
CA VAL A 49 5.63 4.18 -6.52
C VAL A 49 4.69 4.65 -5.44
N PHE A 50 3.69 5.42 -5.83
CA PHE A 50 2.60 5.86 -4.97
C PHE A 50 1.29 5.29 -5.49
N PHE A 51 0.47 4.77 -4.57
CA PHE A 51 -0.88 4.27 -4.84
C PHE A 51 -1.65 4.15 -3.54
N SER A 52 -2.95 3.91 -3.64
CA SER A 52 -3.78 3.59 -2.48
C SER A 52 -4.28 2.15 -2.60
N LEU A 53 -4.37 1.43 -1.49
CA LEU A 53 -5.11 0.18 -1.41
C LEU A 53 -6.54 0.47 -0.93
N GLU A 54 -7.52 -0.09 -1.62
CA GLU A 54 -8.93 0.01 -1.25
C GLU A 54 -9.46 -1.37 -0.78
N ASP A 55 -10.10 -1.39 0.39
CA ASP A 55 -10.89 -2.50 0.88
C ASP A 55 -12.32 -2.03 1.26
N GLU A 56 -13.15 -2.88 1.84
CA GLU A 56 -14.52 -2.53 2.21
C GLU A 56 -14.65 -1.47 3.32
N HIS A 57 -13.56 -1.11 3.99
CA HIS A 57 -13.55 -0.12 5.06
C HIS A 57 -12.99 1.24 4.62
N GLY A 58 -12.37 1.32 3.44
CA GLY A 58 -11.87 2.57 2.88
C GLY A 58 -10.56 2.40 2.13
N MET A 59 -9.74 3.45 2.18
CA MET A 59 -8.46 3.53 1.48
C MET A 59 -7.27 3.66 2.45
N LEU A 60 -6.13 3.12 2.03
CA LEU A 60 -4.84 3.25 2.70
C LEU A 60 -3.77 3.64 1.69
N ASP A 61 -3.10 4.76 1.91
CA ASP A 61 -2.05 5.25 1.03
C ASP A 61 -0.74 4.49 1.24
N ILE A 62 -0.11 4.12 0.13
CA ILE A 62 1.09 3.30 0.10
C ILE A 62 2.19 4.01 -0.69
N THR A 63 3.39 4.00 -0.11
CA THR A 63 4.63 4.37 -0.79
C THR A 63 5.53 3.15 -0.89
N THR A 64 5.99 2.83 -2.10
CA THR A 64 6.89 1.71 -2.36
C THR A 64 8.21 2.21 -2.93
N PHE A 65 9.33 1.79 -2.34
CA PHE A 65 10.67 2.13 -2.80
C PHE A 65 11.21 1.12 -3.80
N GLU A 66 12.31 1.48 -4.46
CA GLU A 66 12.90 0.78 -5.59
C GLU A 66 13.14 -0.72 -5.38
N ASP A 67 13.66 -1.12 -4.22
CA ASP A 67 13.93 -2.53 -3.88
C ASP A 67 12.63 -3.36 -3.82
N VAL A 68 11.60 -2.80 -3.19
CA VAL A 68 10.27 -3.42 -3.11
C VAL A 68 9.60 -3.41 -4.48
N TYR A 69 9.72 -2.31 -5.24
CA TYR A 69 9.18 -2.20 -6.59
C TYR A 69 9.82 -3.21 -7.56
N GLN A 70 11.14 -3.39 -7.51
CA GLN A 70 11.83 -4.38 -8.34
C GLN A 70 11.32 -5.80 -8.07
N ARG A 71 10.96 -6.11 -6.81
CA ARG A 71 10.43 -7.42 -6.42
C ARG A 71 8.95 -7.60 -6.75
N TYR A 72 8.12 -6.59 -6.53
CA TYR A 72 6.65 -6.72 -6.55
C TYR A 72 5.93 -5.84 -7.58
N GLY A 73 6.65 -5.10 -8.41
CA GLY A 73 6.08 -4.14 -9.36
C GLY A 73 5.03 -4.78 -10.29
N LYS A 74 5.21 -6.04 -10.69
CA LYS A 74 4.20 -6.77 -11.50
C LYS A 74 2.86 -6.91 -10.79
N VAL A 75 2.86 -7.09 -9.47
CA VAL A 75 1.65 -7.26 -8.65
C VAL A 75 0.90 -5.93 -8.49
N ILE A 76 1.64 -4.83 -8.30
CA ILE A 76 1.06 -3.48 -8.11
C ILE A 76 0.22 -3.05 -9.33
N TYR A 77 0.69 -3.36 -10.54
CA TYR A 77 0.06 -2.94 -11.80
C TYR A 77 -0.89 -3.98 -12.40
N ARG A 78 -1.07 -5.14 -11.76
CA ARG A 78 -1.97 -6.18 -12.25
C ARG A 78 -3.43 -5.74 -12.09
N ARG A 79 -4.19 -5.68 -13.19
CA ARG A 79 -5.59 -5.25 -13.20
C ARG A 79 -6.58 -6.36 -12.79
N ASP A 80 -6.12 -7.60 -12.82
CA ASP A 80 -6.91 -8.83 -12.85
C ASP A 80 -6.44 -9.89 -11.83
N ALA A 81 -5.69 -9.48 -10.80
CA ALA A 81 -5.15 -10.43 -9.82
C ALA A 81 -6.28 -11.09 -9.00
N PRO A 82 -6.35 -12.44 -8.96
CA PRO A 82 -7.30 -13.15 -8.11
C PRO A 82 -6.86 -13.07 -6.65
N ALA A 83 -7.83 -12.80 -5.78
CA ALA A 83 -7.76 -12.82 -4.32
C ALA A 83 -6.72 -11.90 -3.62
N PRO A 84 -7.11 -11.29 -2.49
CA PRO A 84 -6.26 -10.35 -1.74
C PRO A 84 -5.00 -10.95 -1.10
N SER A 85 -4.85 -12.29 -1.06
CA SER A 85 -3.65 -12.98 -0.54
C SER A 85 -2.37 -12.69 -1.33
N GLU A 86 -2.47 -12.23 -2.57
CA GLU A 86 -1.29 -11.90 -3.41
C GLU A 86 -0.79 -10.46 -3.23
N ARG A 87 -1.57 -9.58 -2.58
CA ARG A 87 -1.26 -8.14 -2.46
C ARG A 87 -0.82 -7.77 -1.04
N ILE A 88 0.09 -8.55 -0.47
CA ILE A 88 0.64 -8.28 0.85
C ILE A 88 1.69 -7.19 0.72
N ILE A 89 1.35 -5.99 1.18
CA ILE A 89 2.32 -4.92 1.36
C ILE A 89 2.72 -4.93 2.82
N ARG A 90 4.01 -5.23 3.06
CA ARG A 90 4.61 -4.97 4.36
C ARG A 90 4.91 -3.49 4.43
N ASP A 91 4.04 -2.74 5.12
CA ASP A 91 4.41 -1.38 5.47
C ASP A 91 5.55 -1.43 6.48
N ASN A 92 6.60 -0.66 6.20
CA ASN A 92 7.75 -0.49 7.06
C ASN A 92 7.98 1.01 7.21
N THR A 93 6.98 1.69 7.78
CA THR A 93 6.97 3.13 8.09
C THR A 93 8.11 3.57 9.04
N ALA A 94 9.11 2.73 9.28
CA ALA A 94 10.34 2.98 10.03
C ALA A 94 11.60 3.21 9.15
N ARG A 95 11.48 3.55 7.85
CA ARG A 95 12.57 4.24 7.13
C ARG A 95 12.11 5.56 6.51
N GLY A 96 12.09 6.58 7.38
CA GLY A 96 11.86 7.98 7.03
C GLY A 96 10.38 8.33 7.09
N GLN A 97 9.95 8.98 8.17
CA GLN A 97 8.64 9.61 8.25
C GLN A 97 8.42 10.49 7.00
N SER A 98 7.34 10.22 6.28
CA SER A 98 6.57 11.27 5.61
C SER A 98 5.09 10.90 5.53
N PRO A 99 4.35 10.97 6.65
CA PRO A 99 2.92 11.22 6.59
C PRO A 99 2.71 12.70 6.26
N GLY A 100 2.17 13.00 5.08
CA GLY A 100 1.57 14.31 4.80
C GLY A 100 2.53 15.47 4.54
N ALA A 101 3.20 15.49 3.40
CA ALA A 101 3.49 16.77 2.75
C ALA A 101 2.22 17.23 2.02
N LEU A 102 1.35 17.90 2.79
CA LEU A 102 0.48 19.00 2.39
C LEU A 102 0.44 19.27 0.86
N LEU A 103 -0.39 18.55 0.12
CA LEU A 103 -0.85 19.00 -1.20
C LEU A 103 -1.90 20.11 -1.01
N SER A 104 -1.44 21.23 -0.46
CA SER A 104 -2.09 22.53 -0.59
C SER A 104 -1.01 23.56 -0.87
N ARG A 105 -0.83 23.85 -2.16
CA ARG A 105 -0.75 25.22 -2.67
C ARG A 105 -1.00 25.17 -4.17
N LYS A 106 -2.24 25.54 -4.51
CA LYS A 106 -2.60 26.07 -5.82
C LYS A 106 -1.56 27.11 -6.25
N ARG A 107 -1.15 27.05 -7.51
CA ARG A 107 -0.90 28.24 -8.31
C ARG A 107 -1.93 28.25 -9.42
#